data_AF-A0A1M7DAX7-F1
#
_entry.id   AF-A0A1M7DAX7-F1
#
_cell.length_a   1.000
_cell.length_b   1.000
_cell.length_c   1.000
_cell.angle_alpha   90.00
_cell.angle_beta   90.00
_cell.angle_gamma   90.00
#
_symmetry.space_group_name_H-M   'P 1'
#
loop_
_entity.id
_entity.type
_entity.pdbx_description
1 polymer ?
#
loop_
_entity_poly.entity_id
_entity_poly.type
_entity_poly.pdbx_seq_one_letter_code
_entity_poly.pdbx_strand_id
1 'polypeptide(L)'
;MKYFTLIVLFVLFSCGNKEDILLPKSAVTVVADVQDHSPIYIFFRTKDKDTMAEVNRKNSIISTNWILNIDKRLPLRLVIPEVIKLQQKKREEKAHKNEKAENYYSYADTIGKNLAFIPFTNVYYKMEKPTGTILFFNKNNEILIENTIVKKEKVKEVLIQILSKEQSNNFTLSFNKDLSFGSYLQNKIFIESLNLDLKSKEEYVH
;
A
#
# COMPACT_ATOMS: atom_id res chain seq x y z
N MET A 1 23.88 -55.70 -2.94
CA MET A 1 23.07 -54.49 -3.24
C MET A 1 23.61 -53.34 -2.40
N LYS A 2 24.55 -52.55 -2.94
CA LYS A 2 25.40 -51.61 -2.16
C LYS A 2 25.40 -50.18 -2.70
N TYR A 3 24.42 -49.82 -3.53
CA TYR A 3 24.38 -48.53 -4.21
C TYR A 3 23.05 -47.77 -4.05
N PHE A 4 22.15 -48.19 -3.16
CA PHE A 4 20.87 -47.50 -2.98
C PHE A 4 20.93 -46.33 -1.99
N THR A 5 22.02 -46.19 -1.23
CA THR A 5 22.17 -45.17 -0.19
C THR A 5 22.75 -43.85 -0.69
N LEU A 6 23.18 -43.75 -1.95
CA LEU A 6 23.86 -42.55 -2.46
C LEU A 6 22.94 -41.53 -3.15
N ILE A 7 21.69 -41.90 -3.45
CA ILE A 7 20.75 -41.04 -4.21
C ILE A 7 19.92 -40.12 -3.30
N VAL A 8 19.87 -40.39 -1.99
CA VAL A 8 19.02 -39.64 -1.05
C VAL A 8 19.65 -38.32 -0.58
N LEU A 9 20.94 -38.07 -0.86
CA LEU A 9 21.66 -36.90 -0.32
C LEU A 9 21.53 -35.62 -1.15
N PHE A 10 20.88 -35.66 -2.33
CA PHE A 10 20.82 -34.50 -3.25
C PHE A 10 19.51 -33.70 -3.22
N VAL A 11 18.53 -34.04 -2.36
CA VAL A 11 17.17 -33.46 -2.44
C VAL A 11 16.89 -32.34 -1.43
N LEU A 12 17.85 -31.93 -0.59
CA LEU A 12 17.59 -30.97 0.50
C LEU A 12 18.20 -29.57 0.33
N PHE A 13 18.85 -29.27 -0.79
CA PHE A 13 19.27 -27.89 -1.11
C PHE A 13 18.18 -27.12 -1.86
N SER A 14 17.00 -26.98 -1.26
CA SER A 14 16.14 -25.84 -1.55
C SER A 14 16.33 -24.79 -0.47
N CYS A 15 17.54 -24.24 -0.39
CA CYS A 15 17.72 -22.88 0.14
C CYS A 15 17.23 -21.91 -0.95
N GLY A 16 15.92 -21.91 -1.22
CA GLY A 16 15.30 -20.72 -1.79
C GLY A 16 15.54 -19.60 -0.79
N ASN A 17 16.21 -18.53 -1.22
CA ASN A 17 16.41 -17.35 -0.38
C ASN A 17 15.05 -16.99 0.25
N LYS A 18 14.91 -17.18 1.57
CA LYS A 18 13.70 -16.74 2.27
C LYS A 18 13.74 -15.23 2.23
N GLU A 19 12.96 -14.66 1.32
CA GLU A 19 12.86 -13.21 1.17
C GLU A 19 11.89 -12.72 2.22
N ASP A 20 12.43 -12.29 3.35
CA ASP A 20 11.63 -11.74 4.45
C ASP A 20 11.11 -10.36 4.04
N ILE A 21 9.78 -10.21 4.04
CA ILE A 21 9.10 -8.94 3.81
C ILE A 21 8.63 -8.35 5.14
N LEU A 22 8.98 -7.09 5.41
CA LEU A 22 8.52 -6.39 6.60
C LEU A 22 7.22 -5.65 6.33
N LEU A 23 6.08 -6.24 6.70
CA LEU A 23 4.79 -5.59 6.49
C LEU A 23 4.59 -4.37 7.40
N PRO A 24 3.83 -3.37 6.94
CA PRO A 24 3.29 -2.31 7.80
C PRO A 24 2.48 -2.90 8.95
N LYS A 25 2.29 -2.11 10.01
CA LYS A 25 1.59 -2.52 11.21
C LYS A 25 0.53 -1.50 11.60
N SER A 26 -0.63 -2.00 12.02
CA SER A 26 -1.74 -1.20 12.56
C SER A 26 -2.39 -1.94 13.72
N ALA A 27 -3.07 -1.21 14.61
CA ALA A 27 -3.90 -1.79 15.67
C ALA A 27 -5.39 -1.89 15.25
N VAL A 28 -5.71 -1.44 14.04
CA VAL A 28 -7.06 -1.41 13.49
C VAL A 28 -7.11 -2.34 12.29
N THR A 29 -8.07 -3.26 12.29
CA THR A 29 -8.44 -4.07 11.12
C THR A 29 -9.50 -3.34 10.31
N VAL A 30 -9.22 -3.12 9.03
CA VAL A 30 -10.15 -2.55 8.04
C VAL A 30 -10.90 -3.68 7.32
N VAL A 31 -10.17 -4.60 6.69
CA VAL A 31 -10.70 -5.85 6.13
C VAL A 31 -9.94 -7.03 6.72
N ALA A 32 -10.65 -7.98 7.31
CA ALA A 32 -10.05 -9.10 8.04
C ALA A 32 -9.64 -10.27 7.11
N ASP A 33 -10.35 -10.44 6.00
CA ASP A 33 -10.18 -11.58 5.11
C ASP A 33 -10.52 -11.21 3.66
N VAL A 34 -9.78 -11.79 2.72
CA VAL A 34 -9.97 -11.63 1.28
C VAL A 34 -9.83 -13.00 0.63
N GLN A 35 -10.93 -13.52 0.10
CA GLN A 35 -10.97 -14.81 -0.60
C GLN A 35 -10.55 -14.66 -2.07
N ASP A 36 -10.19 -15.78 -2.71
CA ASP A 36 -9.81 -15.83 -4.14
C ASP A 36 -8.80 -14.74 -4.53
N HIS A 37 -7.59 -14.85 -3.98
CA HIS A 37 -6.58 -13.81 -4.12
C HIS A 37 -5.24 -14.32 -4.65
N SER A 38 -4.57 -13.42 -5.37
CA SER A 38 -3.21 -13.53 -5.84
C SER A 38 -2.28 -12.64 -5.01
N PRO A 39 -1.27 -13.21 -4.33
CA PRO A 39 -0.29 -12.42 -3.59
C PRO A 39 0.80 -11.88 -4.52
N ILE A 40 1.00 -10.57 -4.48
CA ILE A 40 2.08 -9.87 -5.18
C ILE A 40 3.02 -9.29 -4.12
N TYR A 41 4.33 -9.48 -4.28
CA TYR A 41 5.33 -9.03 -3.32
C TYR A 41 6.19 -7.92 -3.92
N ILE A 42 6.45 -6.88 -3.12
CA ILE A 42 7.40 -5.81 -3.44
C ILE A 42 8.44 -5.76 -2.31
N PHE A 43 9.63 -6.28 -2.60
CA PHE A 43 10.70 -6.45 -1.63
C PHE A 43 11.61 -5.23 -1.55
N PHE A 44 12.05 -4.92 -0.33
CA PHE A 44 13.11 -3.96 -0.08
C PHE A 44 14.47 -4.60 -0.37
N ARG A 45 15.21 -4.02 -1.32
CA ARG A 45 16.58 -4.43 -1.66
C ARG A 45 17.54 -3.27 -1.56
N THR A 46 18.79 -3.59 -1.28
CA THR A 46 19.90 -2.66 -1.37
C THR A 46 20.94 -3.23 -2.32
N LYS A 47 21.35 -2.44 -3.31
CA LYS A 47 22.48 -2.75 -4.18
C LYS A 47 23.37 -1.51 -4.24
N ASP A 48 24.65 -1.66 -3.92
CA ASP A 48 25.63 -0.56 -3.97
C ASP A 48 25.21 0.70 -3.18
N LYS A 49 24.55 0.51 -2.03
CA LYS A 49 23.93 1.53 -1.15
C LYS A 49 22.66 2.19 -1.70
N ASP A 50 22.23 1.86 -2.90
CA ASP A 50 20.95 2.29 -3.46
C ASP A 50 19.81 1.36 -3.01
N THR A 51 18.68 1.97 -2.66
CA THR A 51 17.44 1.25 -2.34
C THR A 51 16.67 0.93 -3.61
N MET A 52 16.20 -0.30 -3.75
CA MET A 52 15.40 -0.76 -4.88
C MET A 52 14.13 -1.47 -4.41
N ALA A 53 13.04 -1.29 -5.16
CA ALA A 53 11.79 -2.03 -5.02
C ALA A 53 11.78 -3.19 -6.03
N GLU A 54 11.90 -4.42 -5.55
CA GLU A 54 11.87 -5.62 -6.41
C GLU A 54 10.47 -6.23 -6.41
N VAL A 55 9.82 -6.28 -7.59
CA VAL A 55 8.44 -6.77 -7.71
C VAL A 55 8.41 -8.23 -8.20
N ASN A 56 7.82 -9.11 -7.40
CA ASN A 56 7.52 -10.48 -7.86
C ASN A 56 6.19 -10.52 -8.62
N ARG A 57 6.29 -10.44 -9.95
CA ARG A 57 5.13 -10.42 -10.87
C ARG A 57 4.60 -11.81 -11.23
N LYS A 58 5.24 -12.90 -10.78
CA LYS A 58 4.93 -14.27 -11.23
C LYS A 58 3.52 -14.72 -10.83
N ASN A 59 2.93 -14.11 -9.81
CA ASN A 59 1.65 -14.50 -9.24
C ASN A 59 0.48 -13.56 -9.60
N SER A 60 0.60 -12.66 -10.60
CA SER A 60 -0.44 -11.67 -10.89
C SER A 60 -1.60 -12.23 -11.75
N ILE A 61 -2.52 -13.02 -11.18
CA ILE A 61 -3.68 -13.56 -11.91
C ILE A 61 -4.80 -12.52 -11.97
N ILE A 62 -5.12 -12.04 -13.16
CA ILE A 62 -5.93 -10.83 -13.37
C ILE A 62 -7.39 -10.98 -12.88
N SER A 63 -7.96 -12.18 -12.98
CA SER A 63 -9.34 -12.49 -12.58
C SER A 63 -9.58 -12.57 -11.06
N THR A 64 -8.51 -12.58 -10.25
CA THR A 64 -8.56 -12.74 -8.80
C THR A 64 -8.35 -11.41 -8.06
N ASN A 65 -8.70 -11.36 -6.77
CA ASN A 65 -8.30 -10.24 -5.92
C ASN A 65 -6.78 -10.13 -5.85
N TRP A 66 -6.20 -8.94 -5.84
CA TRP A 66 -4.75 -8.78 -5.66
C TRP A 66 -4.43 -8.29 -4.26
N ILE A 67 -3.54 -9.00 -3.58
CA ILE A 67 -2.99 -8.58 -2.29
C ILE A 67 -1.54 -8.18 -2.51
N LEU A 68 -1.26 -6.89 -2.42
CA LEU A 68 0.09 -6.35 -2.50
C LEU A 68 0.71 -6.36 -1.10
N ASN A 69 1.67 -7.25 -0.93
CA ASN A 69 2.57 -7.33 0.21
C ASN A 69 3.78 -6.46 -0.11
N ILE A 70 3.89 -5.30 0.54
CA ILE A 70 4.92 -4.31 0.25
C ILE A 70 5.76 -4.09 1.50
N ASP A 71 7.09 -4.13 1.34
CA ASP A 71 7.99 -3.87 2.45
C ASP A 71 7.85 -2.42 2.93
N LYS A 72 7.54 -2.26 4.22
CA LYS A 72 7.25 -0.98 4.86
C LYS A 72 8.39 0.04 4.75
N ARG A 73 9.63 -0.40 4.53
CA ARG A 73 10.82 0.44 4.47
C ARG A 73 10.95 1.18 3.14
N LEU A 74 10.28 0.71 2.09
CA LEU A 74 10.40 1.30 0.76
C LEU A 74 9.80 2.72 0.74
N PRO A 75 10.49 3.72 0.15
CA PRO A 75 9.93 5.04 -0.04
C PRO A 75 8.87 5.05 -1.15
N LEU A 76 7.87 5.91 -1.04
CA LEU A 76 6.76 6.00 -2.01
C LEU A 76 7.23 6.25 -3.45
N ARG A 77 8.30 7.02 -3.65
CA ARG A 77 8.90 7.27 -4.96
C ARG A 77 9.34 6.02 -5.71
N LEU A 78 9.61 4.92 -4.99
CA LEU A 78 9.95 3.62 -5.59
C LEU A 78 8.73 2.70 -5.69
N VAL A 79 7.84 2.74 -4.69
CA VAL A 79 6.67 1.84 -4.61
C VAL A 79 5.56 2.24 -5.56
N ILE A 80 5.13 3.51 -5.51
CA ILE A 80 3.93 3.96 -6.21
C ILE A 80 4.03 3.81 -7.73
N PRO A 81 5.19 4.07 -8.39
CA PRO A 81 5.33 3.78 -9.81
C PRO A 81 5.11 2.30 -10.17
N GLU A 82 5.54 1.36 -9.33
CA GLU A 82 5.29 -0.07 -9.55
C GLU A 82 3.83 -0.44 -9.31
N VAL A 83 3.19 0.15 -8.29
CA VAL A 83 1.74 0.00 -8.06
C VAL A 83 0.94 0.51 -9.26
N ILE A 84 1.27 1.68 -9.81
CA ILE A 84 0.61 2.25 -10.99
C ILE A 84 0.71 1.27 -12.17
N LYS A 85 1.90 0.72 -12.45
CA LYS A 85 2.10 -0.27 -13.52
C LYS A 85 1.23 -1.52 -13.32
N LEU A 86 1.14 -2.02 -12.08
CA LEU A 86 0.29 -3.15 -11.75
C LEU A 86 -1.21 -2.82 -11.94
N GLN A 87 -1.68 -1.69 -11.41
CA GLN A 87 -3.07 -1.25 -11.59
C GLN A 87 -3.42 -1.08 -13.07
N GLN A 88 -2.52 -0.47 -13.85
CA GLN A 88 -2.72 -0.27 -15.29
C GLN A 88 -2.85 -1.63 -16.00
N LYS A 89 -1.93 -2.58 -15.75
CA LYS A 89 -2.02 -3.94 -16.27
C LYS A 89 -3.38 -4.58 -15.99
N LYS A 90 -3.89 -4.47 -14.75
CA LYS A 90 -5.19 -5.05 -14.37
C LYS A 90 -6.38 -4.33 -15.02
N ARG A 91 -6.31 -3.01 -15.16
CA ARG A 91 -7.38 -2.17 -15.73
C ARG A 91 -7.50 -2.31 -17.24
N GLU A 92 -6.37 -2.48 -17.93
CA GLU A 92 -6.29 -2.58 -19.39
C GLU A 92 -6.57 -3.99 -19.93
N GLU A 93 -6.42 -5.02 -19.10
CA GLU A 93 -6.73 -6.39 -19.50
C GLU A 93 -8.21 -6.54 -19.86
N LYS A 94 -8.48 -7.01 -21.08
CA LYS A 94 -9.84 -7.19 -21.60
C LYS A 94 -10.28 -8.65 -21.56
N ALA A 95 -9.33 -9.59 -21.63
CA ALA A 95 -9.61 -11.01 -21.59
C ALA A 95 -9.65 -11.53 -20.15
N HIS A 96 -10.67 -12.32 -19.79
CA HIS A 96 -10.82 -12.91 -18.45
C HIS A 96 -10.83 -11.89 -17.30
N LYS A 97 -11.25 -10.65 -17.58
CA LYS A 97 -11.39 -9.61 -16.57
C LYS A 97 -12.55 -9.93 -15.64
N ASN A 98 -12.29 -9.85 -14.34
CA ASN A 98 -13.33 -9.89 -13.31
C ASN A 98 -13.52 -8.47 -12.76
N GLU A 99 -14.62 -7.80 -13.12
CA GLU A 99 -14.90 -6.43 -12.64
C GLU A 99 -15.15 -6.36 -11.13
N LYS A 100 -15.42 -7.50 -10.47
CA LYS A 100 -15.57 -7.59 -9.02
C LYS A 100 -14.24 -7.82 -8.30
N ALA A 101 -13.16 -8.11 -9.03
CA ALA A 101 -11.86 -8.34 -8.41
C ALA A 101 -11.26 -7.03 -7.91
N GLU A 102 -10.96 -6.99 -6.62
CA GLU A 102 -10.41 -5.82 -5.93
C GLU A 102 -8.90 -5.93 -5.73
N ASN A 103 -8.30 -4.82 -5.30
CA ASN A 103 -6.89 -4.74 -4.94
C ASN A 103 -6.75 -4.22 -3.52
N TYR A 104 -5.90 -4.86 -2.74
CA TYR A 104 -5.67 -4.55 -1.34
C TYR A 104 -4.18 -4.46 -1.02
N TYR A 105 -3.84 -3.57 -0.10
CA TYR A 105 -2.56 -3.63 0.59
C TYR A 105 -2.71 -4.49 1.85
N SER A 106 -1.75 -5.36 2.10
CA SER A 106 -1.68 -6.12 3.35
C SER A 106 -0.88 -5.40 4.43
N TYR A 107 -1.29 -5.58 5.68
CA TYR A 107 -0.53 -5.20 6.86
C TYR A 107 -0.77 -6.21 7.99
N ALA A 108 0.08 -6.17 9.02
CA ALA A 108 -0.13 -6.95 10.23
C ALA A 108 -0.99 -6.18 11.22
N ASP A 109 -2.13 -6.76 11.60
CA ASP A 109 -2.90 -6.33 12.77
C ASP A 109 -2.13 -6.73 14.03
N THR A 110 -1.72 -5.73 14.79
CA THR A 110 -0.94 -5.89 16.02
C THR A 110 -1.78 -6.34 17.22
N ILE A 111 -3.09 -6.10 17.21
CA ILE A 111 -4.02 -6.55 18.24
C ILE A 111 -4.53 -7.94 17.90
N GLY A 112 -5.10 -8.11 16.70
CA GLY A 112 -5.64 -9.39 16.23
C GLY A 112 -4.57 -10.46 15.95
N LYS A 113 -3.31 -10.05 15.76
CA LYS A 113 -2.16 -10.91 15.41
C LYS A 113 -2.36 -11.69 14.11
N ASN A 114 -3.09 -11.10 13.17
CA ASN A 114 -3.38 -11.65 11.84
C ASN A 114 -3.01 -10.65 10.73
N LEU A 115 -3.07 -11.10 9.48
CA LEU A 115 -3.06 -10.20 8.34
C LEU A 115 -4.39 -9.45 8.28
N ALA A 116 -4.32 -8.19 7.89
CA ALA A 116 -5.46 -7.36 7.57
C ALA A 116 -5.17 -6.58 6.29
N PHE A 117 -6.23 -6.07 5.68
CA PHE A 117 -6.20 -5.53 4.33
C PHE A 117 -6.86 -4.17 4.27
N ILE A 118 -6.36 -3.29 3.41
CA ILE A 118 -6.99 -2.01 3.10
C ILE A 118 -7.17 -1.89 1.58
N PRO A 119 -8.40 -1.64 1.09
CA PRO A 119 -8.67 -1.58 -0.34
C PRO A 119 -8.02 -0.34 -0.99
N PHE A 120 -7.57 -0.52 -2.23
CA PHE A 120 -7.06 0.57 -3.06
C PHE A 120 -7.46 0.46 -4.55
N THR A 121 -8.42 -0.41 -4.89
CA THR A 121 -8.92 -0.61 -6.26
C THR A 121 -9.25 0.72 -6.97
N ASN A 122 -9.96 1.59 -6.25
CA ASN A 122 -10.48 2.86 -6.73
C ASN A 122 -9.53 4.04 -6.49
N VAL A 123 -8.30 3.78 -6.01
CA VAL A 123 -7.29 4.82 -5.83
C VAL A 123 -6.56 5.05 -7.16
N TYR A 124 -6.43 6.32 -7.54
CA TYR A 124 -5.69 6.77 -8.71
C TYR A 124 -4.50 7.60 -8.25
N TYR A 125 -3.31 7.03 -8.38
CA TYR A 125 -2.09 7.71 -7.97
C TYR A 125 -1.65 8.75 -8.98
N LYS A 126 -1.19 9.90 -8.48
CA LYS A 126 -0.65 11.01 -9.28
C LYS A 126 0.74 11.36 -8.75
N MET A 127 1.76 11.34 -9.61
CA MET A 127 3.15 11.63 -9.26
C MET A 127 3.49 13.11 -9.49
N GLU A 128 2.59 14.01 -9.09
CA GLU A 128 2.69 15.45 -9.32
C GLU A 128 2.19 16.21 -8.09
N LYS A 129 2.41 17.52 -8.07
CA LYS A 129 1.92 18.36 -6.98
C LYS A 129 0.40 18.56 -7.13
N PRO A 130 -0.40 18.31 -6.08
CA PRO A 130 -1.83 18.52 -6.13
C PRO A 130 -2.20 20.01 -6.20
N THR A 131 -3.43 20.28 -6.63
CA THR A 131 -4.09 21.59 -6.53
C THR A 131 -5.29 21.50 -5.58
N GLY A 132 -5.75 22.66 -5.07
CA GLY A 132 -6.91 22.73 -4.16
C GLY A 132 -6.55 22.58 -2.68
N THR A 133 -7.54 22.17 -1.87
CA THR A 133 -7.40 21.98 -0.42
C THR A 133 -6.70 20.65 -0.15
N ILE A 134 -5.50 20.70 0.42
CA ILE A 134 -4.61 19.54 0.52
C ILE A 134 -4.48 19.11 1.98
N LEU A 135 -4.73 17.82 2.22
CA LEU A 135 -4.29 17.11 3.42
C LEU A 135 -2.97 16.41 3.08
N PHE A 136 -1.86 17.03 3.50
CA PHE A 136 -0.51 16.62 3.14
C PHE A 136 0.23 15.94 4.29
N PHE A 137 0.88 14.82 4.00
CA PHE A 137 1.80 14.15 4.93
C PHE A 137 3.23 14.37 4.45
N ASN A 138 4.02 15.12 5.21
CA ASN A 138 5.38 15.46 4.80
C ASN A 138 6.38 14.30 5.06
N LYS A 139 7.64 14.49 4.69
CA LYS A 139 8.71 13.49 4.88
C LYS A 139 8.95 13.07 6.34
N ASN A 140 8.63 13.95 7.29
CA ASN A 140 8.75 13.70 8.72
C ASN A 140 7.50 13.03 9.30
N ASN A 141 6.54 12.68 8.43
CA ASN A 141 5.23 12.15 8.80
C ASN A 141 4.35 13.13 9.59
N GLU A 142 4.59 14.43 9.44
CA GLU A 142 3.74 15.48 10.00
C GLU A 142 2.56 15.73 9.06
N ILE A 143 1.40 16.06 9.66
CA ILE A 143 0.15 16.30 8.93
C ILE A 143 0.01 17.80 8.73
N LEU A 144 -0.17 18.22 7.48
CA LEU A 144 -0.43 19.59 7.10
C LEU A 144 -1.79 19.70 6.46
N ILE A 145 -2.57 20.68 6.88
CA ILE A 145 -3.82 21.09 6.26
C ILE A 145 -3.63 22.55 5.85
N GLU A 146 -3.75 22.84 4.55
CA GLU A 146 -3.51 24.20 4.01
C GLU A 146 -2.17 24.80 4.47
N ASN A 147 -1.11 23.99 4.41
CA ASN A 147 0.26 24.32 4.83
C ASN A 147 0.46 24.58 6.33
N THR A 148 -0.55 24.39 7.17
CA THR A 148 -0.43 24.49 8.62
C THR A 148 -0.24 23.11 9.22
N ILE A 149 0.76 22.94 10.09
CA ILE A 149 0.97 21.68 10.81
C ILE A 149 -0.16 21.47 11.82
N VAL A 150 -0.82 20.33 11.74
CA VAL A 150 -1.94 19.94 12.61
C VAL A 150 -1.56 18.70 13.39
N LYS A 151 -1.76 18.74 14.71
CA LYS A 151 -1.59 17.55 15.57
C LYS A 151 -2.63 16.50 15.22
N LYS A 152 -2.23 15.23 15.23
CA LYS A 152 -3.07 14.09 14.81
C LYS A 152 -4.44 14.08 15.49
N GLU A 153 -4.51 14.41 16.78
CA GLU A 153 -5.73 14.43 17.58
C GLU A 153 -6.71 15.53 17.16
N LYS A 154 -6.21 16.57 16.50
CA LYS A 154 -6.97 17.74 16.04
C LYS A 154 -7.38 17.65 14.56
N VAL A 155 -6.83 16.72 13.79
CA VAL A 155 -7.12 16.58 12.35
C VAL A 155 -8.62 16.45 12.08
N LYS A 156 -9.32 15.58 12.81
CA LYS A 156 -10.77 15.38 12.60
C LYS A 156 -11.57 16.66 12.83
N GLU A 157 -11.26 17.38 13.91
CA GLU A 157 -11.91 18.64 14.26
C GLU A 157 -11.69 19.69 13.16
N VAL A 158 -10.44 19.86 12.72
CA VAL A 158 -10.07 20.83 11.67
C VAL A 158 -10.75 20.47 10.35
N LEU A 159 -10.74 19.20 9.95
CA LEU A 159 -11.40 18.77 8.71
C LEU A 159 -12.91 19.02 8.75
N ILE A 160 -13.60 18.74 9.85
CA ILE A 160 -15.04 19.02 9.99
C ILE A 160 -15.32 20.52 9.90
N GLN A 161 -14.49 21.36 10.53
CA GLN A 161 -14.64 22.82 10.45
C GLN A 161 -14.52 23.35 9.03
N ILE A 162 -13.59 22.79 8.23
CA ILE A 162 -13.41 23.17 6.83
C ILE A 162 -14.57 22.64 5.97
N LEU A 163 -14.92 21.35 6.11
CA LEU A 163 -16.06 20.73 5.41
C LEU A 163 -17.40 21.45 5.65
N SER A 164 -17.56 22.07 6.83
CA SER A 164 -18.78 22.82 7.16
C SER A 164 -18.81 24.22 6.53
N LYS A 165 -17.65 24.76 6.13
CA LYS A 165 -17.50 26.10 5.55
C LYS A 165 -17.44 26.06 4.03
N GLU A 166 -16.76 25.08 3.48
CA GLU A 166 -16.62 24.91 2.03
C GLU A 166 -17.81 24.11 1.50
N GLN A 167 -18.53 24.65 0.52
CA GLN A 167 -19.62 23.95 -0.18
C GLN A 167 -19.11 22.78 -1.07
N SER A 168 -17.82 22.44 -0.96
CA SER A 168 -17.07 21.47 -1.77
C SER A 168 -16.24 20.56 -0.86
N ASN A 169 -16.53 19.24 -0.89
CA ASN A 169 -15.91 18.21 -0.04
C ASN A 169 -14.62 17.60 -0.63
N ASN A 170 -13.90 18.33 -1.46
CA ASN A 170 -12.82 17.73 -2.26
C ASN A 170 -11.45 17.99 -1.61
N PHE A 171 -11.19 17.32 -0.48
CA PHE A 171 -9.83 17.23 0.04
C PHE A 171 -8.99 16.32 -0.85
N THR A 172 -7.84 16.83 -1.26
CA THR A 172 -6.84 16.05 -1.96
C THR A 172 -5.87 15.45 -0.94
N LEU A 173 -5.82 14.11 -0.88
CA LEU A 173 -4.82 13.39 -0.08
C LEU A 173 -3.48 13.45 -0.79
N SER A 174 -2.46 13.91 -0.08
CA SER A 174 -1.12 14.00 -0.64
C SER A 174 -0.04 13.56 0.33
N PHE A 175 1.00 12.94 -0.20
CA PHE A 175 2.09 12.35 0.56
C PHE A 175 3.42 12.78 -0.05
N ASN A 176 4.39 13.03 0.81
CA ASN A 176 5.75 13.25 0.36
C ASN A 176 6.32 11.97 -0.27
N LYS A 177 6.99 12.10 -1.41
CA LYS A 177 7.56 10.96 -2.16
C LYS A 177 8.62 10.17 -1.39
N ASP A 178 9.29 10.77 -0.41
CA ASP A 178 10.31 10.11 0.42
C ASP A 178 9.72 9.51 1.70
N LEU A 179 8.41 9.65 1.93
CA LEU A 179 7.71 8.96 3.00
C LEU A 179 7.82 7.44 2.80
N SER A 180 8.00 6.69 3.89
CA SER A 180 8.01 5.24 3.84
C SER A 180 6.61 4.68 3.54
N PHE A 181 6.54 3.55 2.85
CA PHE A 181 5.27 2.86 2.59
C PHE A 181 4.56 2.48 3.90
N GLY A 182 5.32 2.14 4.95
CA GLY A 182 4.77 1.90 6.28
C GLY A 182 4.02 3.09 6.84
N SER A 183 4.64 4.28 6.79
CA SER A 183 4.02 5.53 7.26
C SER A 183 2.81 5.90 6.41
N TYR A 184 2.92 5.77 5.08
CA TYR A 184 1.79 5.97 4.16
C TYR A 184 0.59 5.10 4.53
N LEU A 185 0.79 3.79 4.75
CA LEU A 185 -0.31 2.90 5.05
C LEU A 185 -0.96 3.21 6.41
N GLN A 186 -0.14 3.56 7.41
CA GLN A 186 -0.64 4.00 8.71
C GLN A 186 -1.46 5.29 8.60
N ASN A 187 -1.03 6.24 7.77
CA ASN A 187 -1.76 7.47 7.51
C ASN A 187 -3.07 7.18 6.78
N LYS A 188 -3.05 6.30 5.77
CA LYS A 188 -4.26 5.89 5.06
C LYS A 188 -5.28 5.26 6.01
N ILE A 189 -4.87 4.30 6.83
CA ILE A 189 -5.72 3.68 7.85
C ILE A 189 -6.25 4.71 8.86
N PHE A 190 -5.41 5.66 9.27
CA PHE A 190 -5.84 6.76 10.13
C PHE A 190 -6.94 7.59 9.47
N ILE A 191 -6.80 7.98 8.20
CA ILE A 191 -7.82 8.75 7.47
C ILE A 191 -9.12 7.96 7.34
N GLU A 192 -9.06 6.68 6.99
CA GLU A 192 -10.25 5.80 6.97
C GLU A 192 -10.95 5.80 8.34
N SER A 193 -10.19 5.70 9.43
CA SER A 193 -10.75 5.68 10.80
C SER A 193 -11.44 6.98 11.22
N LEU A 194 -11.23 8.08 10.49
CA LEU A 194 -11.93 9.34 10.77
C LEU A 194 -13.42 9.27 10.41
N ASN A 195 -13.80 8.33 9.52
CA ASN A 195 -15.16 8.18 8.99
C ASN A 195 -15.70 9.48 8.40
N LEU A 196 -14.88 10.16 7.59
CA LEU A 196 -15.25 11.38 6.87
C LEU A 196 -15.45 11.03 5.38
N ASP A 197 -16.50 11.55 4.76
CA ASP A 197 -16.74 11.41 3.31
C ASP A 197 -15.78 12.32 2.51
N LEU A 198 -14.52 11.91 2.44
CA LEU A 198 -13.51 12.55 1.60
C LEU A 198 -13.68 12.02 0.18
N LYS A 199 -14.22 12.85 -0.72
CA LYS A 199 -14.63 12.42 -2.07
C LYS A 199 -13.48 12.09 -3.03
N SER A 200 -12.23 12.39 -2.67
CA SER A 200 -11.10 12.20 -3.59
C SER A 200 -10.75 10.72 -3.73
N LYS A 201 -10.88 10.22 -4.96
CA LYS A 201 -10.33 8.94 -5.39
C LYS A 201 -8.85 9.04 -5.81
N GLU A 202 -8.30 10.24 -5.80
CA GLU A 202 -6.93 10.53 -6.20
C GLU A 202 -6.03 10.71 -4.99
N GLU A 203 -4.86 10.09 -5.03
CA GLU A 203 -3.80 10.23 -4.04
C GLU A 203 -2.53 10.73 -4.72
N TYR A 204 -1.97 11.83 -4.23
CA TYR A 204 -0.83 12.52 -4.84
C TYR A 204 0.47 12.24 -4.11
N VAL A 205 1.54 11.95 -4.83
CA VAL A 205 2.87 11.64 -4.27
C VAL A 205 3.91 12.55 -4.93
N HIS A 206 4.52 13.46 -4.17
CA HIS A 206 5.48 14.45 -4.69
C HIS A 206 6.62 14.83 -3.74
#